data_AF-A0A410MAQ9-F1
#
_entry.id   AF-A0A410MAQ9-F1
#
_cell.length_a   1.000
_cell.length_b   1.000
_cell.length_c   1.000
_cell.angle_alpha   90.00
_cell.angle_beta   90.00
_cell.angle_gamma   90.00
#
_symmetry.space_group_name_H-M   'P 1'
#
loop_
_entity.id
_entity.type
_entity.pdbx_description
1 polymer ?
#
loop_
_entity_poly.entity_id
_entity_poly.type
_entity_poly.pdbx_seq_one_letter_code
_entity_poly.pdbx_strand_id
1 'polypeptide(L)'
;MINQKGKFMKVPKEFFQYEELRQLSGDHIFYYSWLLDLKELSKKNADKYTDSNGRVFVIFTEKDALDYCNIKKSKLYRIKLKLKDLGLIDYDKQKVKKSGISTPIYVKELDLWDSQRKKSKMLDLEMPDFNGGVSNEI
;
A
#
# COMPACT_ATOMS: atom_id res chain seq x y z
N MET A 1 15.06 -18.00 5.84
CA MET A 1 13.66 -18.33 5.47
C MET A 1 12.79 -18.06 6.69
N ILE A 2 11.70 -17.31 6.55
CA ILE A 2 10.77 -17.09 7.67
C ILE A 2 10.05 -18.43 7.90
N ASN A 3 10.07 -18.97 9.13
CA ASN A 3 9.29 -20.16 9.44
C ASN A 3 7.80 -19.80 9.45
N GLN A 4 7.07 -20.31 8.45
CA GLN A 4 5.63 -20.07 8.24
C GLN A 4 4.76 -21.26 8.65
N LYS A 5 5.35 -22.33 9.19
CA LYS A 5 4.59 -23.53 9.56
C LYS A 5 3.60 -23.19 10.67
N GLY A 6 2.30 -23.40 10.41
CA GLY A 6 1.22 -23.14 11.37
C GLY A 6 0.84 -21.67 11.55
N LYS A 7 1.38 -20.75 10.73
CA LYS A 7 1.00 -19.34 10.74
C LYS A 7 -0.09 -19.05 9.73
N PHE A 8 -1.01 -18.16 10.09
CA PHE A 8 -2.09 -17.70 9.24
C PHE A 8 -1.81 -16.28 8.79
N MET A 9 -2.15 -15.99 7.54
CA MET A 9 -2.16 -14.63 7.01
C MET A 9 -3.52 -14.01 7.30
N LYS A 10 -3.51 -12.76 7.78
CA LYS A 10 -4.75 -11.99 7.97
C LYS A 10 -5.08 -11.27 6.68
N VAL A 11 -6.30 -11.47 6.18
CA VAL A 11 -6.86 -10.67 5.09
C VAL A 11 -7.85 -9.66 5.70
N PRO A 12 -7.56 -8.36 5.60
CA PRO A 12 -8.48 -7.31 6.04
C PRO A 12 -9.84 -7.39 5.31
N LYS A 13 -10.94 -7.21 6.04
CA LYS A 13 -12.30 -7.30 5.49
C LYS A 13 -12.66 -6.05 4.67
N GLU A 14 -11.97 -4.95 4.92
CA GLU A 14 -12.09 -3.64 4.28
C GLU A 14 -11.93 -3.75 2.76
N PHE A 15 -11.11 -4.71 2.28
CA PHE A 15 -10.96 -5.01 0.85
C PHE A 15 -12.29 -5.33 0.15
N PHE A 16 -13.26 -5.87 0.90
CA PHE A 16 -14.57 -6.27 0.38
C PHE A 16 -15.66 -5.25 0.73
N GLN A 17 -15.37 -4.25 1.56
CA GLN A 17 -16.35 -3.26 2.03
C GLN A 17 -16.27 -1.96 1.24
N TYR A 18 -15.06 -1.47 0.95
CA TYR A 18 -14.87 -0.20 0.28
C TYR A 18 -14.77 -0.36 -1.24
N GLU A 19 -15.53 0.45 -1.97
CA GLU A 19 -15.56 0.43 -3.44
C GLU A 19 -14.19 0.68 -4.06
N GLU A 20 -13.41 1.60 -3.48
CA GLU A 20 -12.06 1.94 -3.91
C GLU A 20 -11.09 0.75 -3.80
N LEU A 21 -11.36 -0.19 -2.88
CA LEU A 21 -10.56 -1.38 -2.65
C LEU A 21 -11.10 -2.62 -3.39
N ARG A 22 -12.40 -2.66 -3.72
CA ARG A 22 -13.03 -3.79 -4.45
C ARG A 22 -12.46 -4.01 -5.85
N GLN A 23 -11.84 -2.99 -6.44
CA GLN A 23 -11.11 -3.12 -7.72
C GLN A 23 -9.80 -3.92 -7.62
N LEU A 24 -9.35 -4.28 -6.41
CA LEU A 24 -8.14 -5.06 -6.19
C LEU A 24 -8.39 -6.55 -6.47
N SER A 25 -7.54 -7.15 -7.30
CA SER A 25 -7.57 -8.61 -7.51
C SER A 25 -7.00 -9.37 -6.31
N GLY A 26 -7.24 -10.69 -6.27
CA GLY A 26 -6.69 -11.57 -5.23
C GLY A 26 -5.17 -11.41 -5.02
N ASP A 27 -4.37 -11.34 -6.09
CA ASP A 27 -2.94 -11.09 -5.98
C ASP A 27 -2.58 -9.79 -5.24
N HIS A 28 -3.36 -8.72 -5.42
CA HIS A 28 -3.11 -7.47 -4.70
C HIS A 28 -3.37 -7.64 -3.20
N ILE A 29 -4.47 -8.33 -2.87
CA ILE A 29 -4.87 -8.63 -1.50
C ILE A 29 -3.82 -9.51 -0.82
N PHE A 30 -3.38 -10.59 -1.47
CA PHE A 30 -2.36 -11.49 -0.92
C PHE A 30 -1.01 -10.79 -0.77
N TYR A 31 -0.59 -10.03 -1.77
CA TYR A 31 0.66 -9.28 -1.71
C TYR A 31 0.65 -8.28 -0.55
N TYR A 32 -0.41 -7.48 -0.43
CA TYR A 32 -0.52 -6.51 0.65
C TYR A 32 -0.62 -7.17 2.03
N SER A 33 -1.35 -8.28 2.14
CA SER A 33 -1.48 -9.03 3.40
C SER A 33 -0.12 -9.58 3.87
N TRP A 34 0.71 -10.08 2.94
CA TRP A 34 2.11 -10.41 3.23
C TRP A 34 2.91 -9.22 3.75
N LEU A 35 2.75 -8.04 3.14
CA LEU A 35 3.44 -6.83 3.58
C LEU A 35 3.01 -6.39 4.98
N LEU A 36 1.74 -6.57 5.36
CA LEU A 36 1.27 -6.31 6.73
C LEU A 36 1.94 -7.23 7.75
N ASP A 37 1.99 -8.54 7.48
CA ASP A 37 2.64 -9.50 8.36
C ASP A 37 4.15 -9.19 8.51
N LEU A 38 4.79 -8.81 7.41
CA LEU A 38 6.20 -8.39 7.42
C LEU A 38 6.40 -7.08 8.19
N LYS A 39 5.45 -6.15 8.13
CA LYS A 39 5.52 -4.91 8.91
C LYS A 39 5.47 -5.20 10.40
N GLU A 40 4.62 -6.15 10.85
CA GLU A 40 4.62 -6.57 12.25
C GLU A 40 6.00 -7.13 12.68
N LEU A 41 6.66 -7.89 11.80
CA LEU A 41 8.03 -8.37 12.02
C LEU A 41 9.06 -7.23 12.02
N SER A 42 8.96 -6.28 11.10
CA SER A 42 9.82 -5.10 11.05
C SER A 42 9.69 -4.24 12.29
N LYS A 43 8.46 -4.04 12.81
CA LYS A 43 8.21 -3.30 14.07
C LYS A 43 8.93 -3.96 15.26
N LYS A 44 8.95 -5.29 15.31
CA LYS A 44 9.66 -6.04 16.36
C LYS A 44 11.19 -5.96 16.25
N ASN A 45 11.70 -5.67 15.05
CA ASN A 45 13.13 -5.56 14.74
C ASN A 45 13.44 -4.13 14.25
N ALA A 46 12.91 -3.13 14.97
CA ALA A 46 12.95 -1.74 14.54
C ALA A 46 14.39 -1.19 14.36
N ASP A 47 15.38 -1.78 15.03
CA ASP A 47 16.81 -1.45 14.87
C ASP A 47 17.30 -1.59 13.42
N LYS A 48 16.74 -2.53 12.66
CA LYS A 48 17.15 -2.82 11.26
C LYS A 48 16.18 -2.32 10.21
N TYR A 49 14.91 -2.16 10.58
CA TYR A 49 13.82 -1.92 9.64
C TYR A 49 13.14 -0.56 9.85
N THR A 50 13.90 0.42 10.36
CA THR A 50 13.45 1.80 10.54
C THR A 50 14.39 2.73 9.80
N ASP A 51 13.84 3.70 9.08
CA ASP A 51 14.63 4.73 8.41
C ASP A 51 15.13 5.81 9.40
N SER A 52 15.90 6.77 8.90
CA SER A 52 16.39 7.90 9.70
C SER A 52 15.29 8.80 10.26
N ASN A 53 14.07 8.71 9.73
CA ASN A 53 12.91 9.49 10.15
C ASN A 53 12.00 8.71 11.12
N GLY A 54 12.44 7.53 11.60
CA GLY A 54 11.64 6.70 12.50
C GLY A 54 10.53 5.91 11.81
N ARG A 55 10.52 5.84 10.47
CA ARG A 55 9.49 5.12 9.71
C ARG A 55 9.90 3.68 9.49
N VAL A 56 9.01 2.77 9.90
CA VAL A 56 9.20 1.33 9.68
C VAL A 56 8.95 0.98 8.22
N PHE A 57 9.87 0.24 7.62
CA PHE A 57 9.75 -0.29 6.26
C PHE A 57 9.83 -1.81 6.24
N VAL A 58 9.43 -2.39 5.11
CA VAL A 58 9.59 -3.82 4.82
C VAL A 58 10.44 -4.00 3.56
N ILE A 59 11.15 -5.11 3.49
CA ILE A 59 11.88 -5.54 2.31
C ILE A 59 11.16 -6.77 1.77
N PHE A 60 10.73 -6.71 0.51
CA PHE A 60 10.07 -7.83 -0.16
C PHE A 60 10.49 -7.86 -1.62
N THR A 61 11.32 -8.83 -1.98
CA THR A 61 11.99 -8.91 -3.28
C THR A 61 11.09 -9.49 -4.37
N GLU A 62 11.53 -9.36 -5.63
CA GLU A 62 10.86 -10.02 -6.76
C GLU A 62 10.85 -11.55 -6.58
N LYS A 63 11.89 -12.10 -5.95
CA LYS A 63 11.98 -13.53 -5.62
C LYS A 63 10.96 -13.91 -4.55
N ASP A 64 10.83 -13.12 -3.48
CA ASP A 64 9.84 -13.37 -2.43
C ASP A 64 8.41 -13.34 -2.98
N ALA A 65 8.12 -12.41 -3.90
CA ALA A 65 6.82 -12.33 -4.57
C ALA A 65 6.54 -13.56 -5.43
N LEU A 66 7.54 -14.10 -6.12
CA LEU A 66 7.41 -15.32 -6.89
C LEU A 66 7.23 -16.54 -5.96
N ASP A 67 8.09 -16.67 -4.95
CA ASP A 67 8.17 -17.85 -4.09
C ASP A 67 6.95 -17.93 -3.14
N TYR A 68 6.45 -16.80 -2.61
CA TYR A 68 5.36 -16.78 -1.63
C TYR A 68 3.99 -16.42 -2.19
N CYS A 69 3.92 -15.67 -3.29
CA CYS A 69 2.66 -15.24 -3.88
C CYS A 69 2.42 -15.79 -5.29
N ASN A 70 3.39 -16.48 -5.89
CA ASN A 70 3.38 -16.88 -7.30
C ASN A 70 3.19 -15.68 -8.27
N ILE A 71 3.74 -14.52 -7.90
CA ILE A 71 3.63 -13.29 -8.68
C ILE A 71 4.91 -13.07 -9.50
N LYS A 72 4.78 -13.10 -10.83
CA LYS A 72 5.88 -12.77 -11.74
C LYS A 72 6.23 -11.28 -11.69
N LYS A 73 7.50 -10.96 -11.96
CA LYS A 73 8.07 -9.61 -11.97
C LYS A 73 7.19 -8.54 -12.64
N SER A 74 6.74 -8.77 -13.88
CA SER A 74 5.92 -7.78 -14.62
C SER A 74 4.59 -7.50 -13.93
N LYS A 75 3.94 -8.54 -13.37
CA LYS A 75 2.70 -8.42 -12.62
C LYS A 75 2.92 -7.70 -11.28
N LEU A 76 4.03 -8.00 -10.60
CA LEU A 76 4.41 -7.36 -9.33
C LEU A 76 4.48 -5.83 -9.46
N TYR A 77 5.11 -5.31 -10.52
CA TYR A 77 5.19 -3.85 -10.72
C TYR A 77 3.82 -3.20 -10.89
N ARG A 78 2.88 -3.87 -11.59
CA ARG A 78 1.51 -3.38 -11.75
C ARG A 78 0.76 -3.38 -10.42
N ILE A 79 0.93 -4.43 -9.62
CA ILE A 79 0.35 -4.53 -8.27
C ILE A 79 0.89 -3.43 -7.37
N LYS A 80 2.21 -3.25 -7.32
CA LYS A 80 2.85 -2.21 -6.51
C LYS A 80 2.37 -0.81 -6.92
N LEU A 81 2.25 -0.54 -8.22
CA LEU A 81 1.74 0.74 -8.70
C LEU A 81 0.30 0.96 -8.24
N LYS A 82 -0.60 -0.01 -8.46
CA LYS A 82 -2.00 0.12 -8.07
C LYS A 82 -2.19 0.32 -6.56
N LEU A 83 -1.43 -0.40 -5.74
CA LEU A 83 -1.46 -0.23 -4.28
C LEU A 83 -0.90 1.14 -3.83
N LYS A 84 0.10 1.67 -4.55
CA LYS A 84 0.64 3.01 -4.31
C LYS A 84 -0.34 4.10 -4.71
N ASP A 85 -1.03 3.94 -5.83
CA ASP A 85 -2.07 4.88 -6.29
C ASP A 85 -3.24 4.94 -5.30
N LEU A 86 -3.57 3.81 -4.66
CA LEU A 86 -4.52 3.75 -3.56
C LEU A 86 -3.97 4.27 -2.23
N GLY A 87 -2.67 4.58 -2.13
CA GLY A 87 -2.04 5.05 -0.90
C GLY A 87 -1.91 3.99 0.20
N LEU A 88 -2.03 2.70 -0.14
CA LEU A 88 -1.84 1.57 0.77
C LEU A 88 -0.37 1.25 1.01
N ILE A 89 0.48 1.51 0.01
CA ILE A 89 1.93 1.41 0.15
C ILE A 89 2.61 2.65 -0.40
N ASP A 90 3.82 2.90 0.05
CA ASP A 90 4.74 3.83 -0.58
C ASP A 90 6.12 3.20 -0.74
N TYR A 91 6.83 3.57 -1.79
CA TYR A 91 8.18 3.13 -2.07
C TYR A 91 8.83 4.04 -3.10
N ASP A 92 10.14 4.18 -2.97
CA ASP A 92 10.94 4.85 -3.99
C ASP A 92 11.16 3.93 -5.19
N LYS A 93 11.02 4.50 -6.39
CA LYS A 93 11.43 3.81 -7.61
C LYS A 93 12.96 3.69 -7.59
N GLN A 94 13.47 2.50 -7.89
CA GLN A 94 14.91 2.31 -8.03
C GLN A 94 15.46 3.23 -9.12
N LYS A 95 16.46 4.05 -8.77
CA LYS A 95 17.20 4.87 -9.75
C LYS A 95 17.92 4.01 -10.78
N VAL A 96 18.42 2.85 -10.36
CA VAL A 96 19.03 1.84 -11.24
C VAL A 96 18.31 0.50 -11.00
N LYS A 97 17.68 -0.05 -12.03
CA LYS A 97 16.97 -1.33 -11.96
C LYS A 97 17.98 -2.46 -11.78
N LYS A 98 18.21 -2.89 -10.54
CA LYS A 98 19.05 -4.06 -10.23
C LYS A 98 18.15 -5.22 -9.80
N SER A 99 18.27 -6.34 -10.51
CA SER A 99 17.52 -7.56 -10.20
C SER A 99 17.88 -8.07 -8.80
N GLY A 100 16.90 -8.59 -8.05
CA GLY A 100 17.10 -9.15 -6.71
C GLY A 100 17.17 -8.13 -5.57
N ILE A 101 17.30 -6.83 -5.87
CA ILE A 101 17.23 -5.77 -4.85
C ILE A 101 15.78 -5.31 -4.73
N SER A 102 15.25 -5.23 -3.50
CA SER A 102 13.98 -4.54 -3.25
C SER A 102 14.26 -3.17 -2.64
N THR A 103 13.42 -2.19 -2.99
CA THR A 103 13.41 -0.91 -2.28
C THR A 103 12.64 -1.04 -0.97
N PRO A 104 12.98 -0.25 0.07
CA PRO A 104 12.13 -0.11 1.24
C PRO A 104 10.68 0.19 0.83
N ILE A 105 9.76 -0.61 1.35
CA ILE A 105 8.32 -0.44 1.15
C ILE A 105 7.72 0.01 2.48
N TYR A 106 7.07 1.16 2.49
CA TYR A 106 6.32 1.68 3.63
C TYR A 106 4.87 1.24 3.48
N VAL A 107 4.37 0.45 4.42
CA VAL A 107 3.01 -0.10 4.36
C VAL A 107 2.12 0.75 5.27
N LYS A 108 1.06 1.34 4.72
CA LYS A 108 0.06 2.07 5.50
C LYS A 108 -0.90 1.07 6.14
N GLU A 109 -1.33 1.32 7.37
CA GLU A 109 -2.39 0.50 7.98
C GLU A 109 -3.76 0.96 7.48
N LEU A 110 -4.71 0.03 7.40
CA LEU A 110 -6.02 0.34 6.82
C LEU A 110 -6.83 1.34 7.64
N ASP A 111 -6.68 1.33 8.97
CA ASP A 111 -7.32 2.33 9.84
C ASP A 111 -6.84 3.76 9.53
N LEU A 112 -5.52 3.90 9.29
CA LEU A 112 -4.92 5.18 8.91
C LEU A 112 -5.32 5.57 7.48
N TRP A 113 -5.39 4.60 6.57
CA TRP A 113 -5.85 4.81 5.21
C TRP A 113 -7.31 5.29 5.16
N ASP A 114 -8.21 4.64 5.90
CA ASP A 114 -9.62 5.01 5.93
C ASP A 114 -9.84 6.39 6.58
N SER A 115 -9.08 6.71 7.64
CA SER A 115 -9.08 8.04 8.24
C SER A 115 -8.68 9.13 7.25
N GLN A 116 -7.64 8.89 6.45
CA GLN A 116 -7.19 9.84 5.42
C GLN A 116 -8.22 9.99 4.30
N ARG A 117 -8.79 8.87 3.83
CA ARG A 117 -9.82 8.84 2.80
C ARG A 117 -11.10 9.58 3.21
N LYS A 118 -11.52 9.44 4.47
CA LYS A 118 -12.67 10.17 5.02
C LYS A 118 -12.39 11.67 5.08
N LYS A 119 -11.19 12.06 5.52
CA LYS A 119 -10.77 13.47 5.57
C LYS A 119 -10.74 14.11 4.18
N SER A 120 -10.22 13.42 3.16
CA SER A 120 -10.22 13.94 1.79
C SER A 120 -11.64 14.11 1.24
N LYS A 121 -12.52 13.13 1.44
CA LYS A 121 -13.93 13.25 1.02
C LYS A 121 -14.66 14.40 1.69
N MET A 122 -14.43 14.63 2.98
CA MET A 122 -15.01 15.78 3.70
C MET A 122 -14.52 17.12 3.14
N LEU A 123 -13.23 17.22 2.82
CA LEU A 123 -12.65 18.44 2.24
C LEU A 123 -13.26 18.76 0.87
N ASP A 124 -13.51 17.74 0.04
CA ASP A 124 -14.17 17.90 -1.27
C ASP A 124 -15.64 18.35 -1.13
N LEU A 125 -16.31 17.96 -0.04
CA LEU A 125 -17.70 18.34 0.26
C LEU A 125 -17.83 19.77 0.82
N GLU A 126 -16.80 20.28 1.50
CA GLU A 126 -16.81 21.62 2.10
C GLU A 126 -16.53 22.75 1.08
N MET A 127 -16.15 22.43 -0.15
CA MET A 127 -15.97 23.40 -1.24
C MET A 127 -16.94 23.18 -2.41
N PRO A 128 -18.25 23.49 -2.28
CA PRO A 128 -19.09 23.65 -3.45
C PRO A 128 -18.64 24.91 -4.21
N ASP A 129 -18.22 24.72 -5.47
CA ASP A 129 -17.87 25.81 -6.40
C ASP A 129 -19.05 26.79 -6.53
N PHE A 130 -19.04 27.86 -5.75
CA PHE A 130 -19.87 29.04 -6.03
C PHE A 130 -19.15 29.90 -7.06
N ASN A 131 -19.03 29.41 -8.30
CA ASN A 131 -18.79 30.30 -9.43
C ASN A 131 -20.16 30.78 -9.93
N GLY A 132 -20.79 31.62 -9.12
CA GLY A 132 -21.98 32.37 -9.52
C GLY A 132 -21.59 33.26 -10.69
N GLY A 133 -22.04 32.88 -11.89
CA GLY A 133 -22.01 33.74 -13.05
C GLY A 133 -22.72 35.05 -12.71
N VAL A 134 -21.96 36.11 -12.52
CA VAL A 134 -22.50 37.47 -12.58
C VAL A 134 -22.71 37.77 -14.06
N SER A 135 -23.89 37.39 -14.55
CA SER A 135 -24.43 37.98 -15.77
C SER A 135 -24.65 39.47 -15.47
N ASN A 136 -23.72 40.31 -15.88
CA ASN A 136 -23.95 41.74 -15.95
C ASN A 136 -24.91 42.00 -17.12
N GLU A 137 -26.20 42.07 -16.83
CA GLU A 137 -27.16 42.80 -17.65
C GLU A 137 -27.17 44.26 -17.18
N ILE A 138 -26.49 45.13 -17.93
CA ILE A 138 -26.81 46.56 -18.07
C ILE A 138 -26.60 46.92 -19.54
#